data_AF-X0Y5M5-F1
#
_entry.id   AF-X0Y5M5-F1
#
_cell.length_a   1.000
_cell.length_b   1.000
_cell.length_c   1.000
_cell.angle_alpha   90.00
_cell.angle_beta   90.00
_cell.angle_gamma   90.00
#
_symmetry.space_group_name_H-M   'P 1'
#
loop_
_entity.id
_entity.type
_entity.pdbx_description
1 polymer ?
#
loop_
_entity_poly.entity_id
_entity_poly.type
_entity_poly.pdbx_seq_one_letter_code
_entity_poly.pdbx_strand_id
1 'polypeptide(L)'
;GYEPVERRKKQKKLEIGIIPIDAIFTPVKRVSFKVENMRVGERTDFDRLFLDIETDGTVTPEEVFFQSSEILIKHFSLLATAFKASKEKEVPEEKAPKKKPAPAKAAASKKAMTVKKKQKKPKKKSK
;
A
#
# COMPACT_ATOMS: atom_id res chain seq x y z
N GLY A 1 -2.74 12.57 23.27
CA GLY A 1 -3.87 11.63 23.41
C GLY A 1 -4.95 12.23 24.31
N TYR A 2 -6.06 11.53 24.50
CA TYR A 2 -7.15 11.92 25.42
C TYR A 2 -7.35 10.80 26.44
N GLU A 3 -7.39 11.16 27.72
CA GLU A 3 -7.67 10.22 28.81
C GLU A 3 -8.87 10.74 29.62
N PRO A 4 -10.02 10.05 29.56
CA PRO A 4 -11.17 10.41 30.37
C PRO A 4 -10.93 10.05 31.84
N VAL A 5 -11.52 10.81 32.74
CA VAL A 5 -11.37 10.64 34.20
C VAL A 5 -11.64 9.20 34.66
N GLU A 6 -12.62 8.52 34.06
CA GLU A 6 -13.05 7.17 34.45
C GLU A 6 -11.97 6.11 34.21
N ARG A 7 -11.10 6.32 33.21
CA ARG A 7 -10.02 5.38 32.85
C ARG A 7 -8.82 5.53 33.77
N ARG A 8 -8.67 6.68 34.45
CA ARG A 8 -7.56 6.92 35.36
C ARG A 8 -7.70 5.97 36.55
N LYS A 9 -6.76 5.03 36.71
CA LYS A 9 -6.79 4.08 37.83
C LYS A 9 -6.92 4.88 39.12
N LYS A 10 -7.85 4.50 40.01
CA LYS A 10 -8.05 5.07 41.37
C LYS A 10 -6.85 4.77 42.31
N GLN A 11 -5.62 4.82 41.78
CA GLN A 11 -4.37 4.45 42.45
C GLN A 11 -4.03 5.40 43.60
N LYS A 12 -4.57 6.63 43.60
CA LYS A 12 -4.65 7.47 44.78
C LYS A 12 -6.12 7.62 45.13
N LYS A 13 -6.50 7.30 46.38
CA LYS A 13 -7.73 7.84 46.97
C LYS A 13 -7.65 9.34 46.76
N LEU A 14 -8.47 9.87 45.85
CA LEU A 14 -8.59 11.31 45.68
C LEU A 14 -9.02 11.88 47.02
N GLU A 15 -8.31 12.88 47.50
CA GLU A 15 -8.66 13.57 48.74
C GLU A 15 -10.04 14.20 48.59
N ILE A 16 -10.77 14.29 49.70
CA ILE A 16 -12.11 14.86 49.75
C ILE A 16 -12.01 16.33 49.32
N GLY A 17 -12.78 16.71 48.29
CA GLY A 17 -12.79 18.07 47.73
C GLY A 17 -12.11 18.22 46.37
N ILE A 18 -11.50 17.16 45.82
CA ILE A 18 -10.90 17.21 44.47
C ILE A 18 -11.92 16.76 43.42
N ILE A 19 -12.12 17.59 42.39
CA ILE A 19 -12.92 17.24 41.20
C ILE A 19 -11.96 16.96 40.05
N PRO A 20 -11.74 15.68 39.68
CA PRO A 20 -10.87 15.35 38.56
C PRO A 20 -11.52 15.77 37.23
N ILE A 21 -10.70 16.27 36.31
CA ILE A 21 -11.07 16.63 34.94
C ILE A 21 -10.30 15.74 33.97
N ASP A 22 -10.87 15.56 32.78
CA ASP A 22 -10.25 14.82 31.69
C ASP A 22 -8.88 15.42 31.34
N ALA A 23 -7.97 14.56 30.92
CA ALA A 23 -6.66 15.00 30.46
C ALA A 23 -6.61 15.01 28.92
N ILE A 24 -6.32 16.20 28.39
CA ILE A 24 -6.03 16.41 26.97
C ILE A 24 -4.51 16.57 26.86
N PHE A 25 -3.84 15.56 26.33
CA PHE A 25 -2.40 15.56 26.10
C PHE A 25 -2.02 15.82 24.63
N THR A 26 -3.01 16.05 23.77
CA THR A 26 -2.79 16.28 22.33
C THR A 26 -2.75 17.78 22.04
N PRO A 27 -1.73 18.28 21.32
CA PRO A 27 -1.71 19.66 20.84
C PRO A 27 -2.64 19.87 19.61
N VAL A 28 -3.21 18.79 19.08
CA VAL A 28 -4.11 18.80 17.92
C VAL A 28 -5.56 18.88 18.38
N LYS A 29 -6.28 19.91 17.94
CA LYS A 29 -7.70 20.15 18.25
C LYS A 29 -8.63 19.45 17.27
N ARG A 30 -8.34 19.57 15.97
CA ARG A 30 -9.20 19.04 14.91
C ARG A 30 -8.38 18.65 13.69
N VAL A 31 -8.77 17.54 13.06
CA VAL A 31 -8.24 17.13 11.76
C VAL A 31 -9.41 16.74 10.87
N SER A 32 -9.44 17.23 9.64
CA SER A 32 -10.36 16.78 8.59
C SER A 32 -9.60 16.48 7.31
N PHE A 33 -10.09 15.50 6.55
CA PHE A 33 -9.52 15.16 5.25
C PHE A 33 -10.61 14.99 4.21
N LYS A 34 -10.29 15.31 2.96
CA LYS A 34 -11.15 15.10 1.81
C LYS A 34 -10.33 14.56 0.66
N VAL A 35 -10.86 13.56 -0.05
CA VAL A 35 -10.23 12.98 -1.22
C VAL A 35 -11.08 13.31 -2.44
N GLU A 36 -10.45 13.81 -3.49
CA GLU A 36 -11.09 14.14 -4.76
C GLU A 36 -10.28 13.57 -5.92
N ASN A 37 -10.97 13.06 -6.95
CA ASN A 37 -10.30 12.61 -8.17
C ASN A 37 -9.67 13.81 -8.91
N MET A 38 -8.42 13.65 -9.31
CA MET A 38 -7.66 14.65 -10.03
C MET A 38 -7.18 14.08 -11.36
N ARG A 39 -7.47 14.80 -12.45
CA ARG A 39 -6.83 14.54 -13.74
C ARG A 39 -5.47 15.24 -13.79
N VAL A 40 -4.41 14.49 -14.07
CA VAL A 40 -3.06 15.01 -14.26
C VAL A 40 -2.61 14.67 -15.68
N GLY A 41 -2.62 15.68 -16.55
CA GLY A 41 -2.35 15.50 -17.98
C GLY A 41 -3.40 14.60 -18.66
N GLU A 42 -2.95 13.47 -19.20
CA GLU A 42 -3.81 12.51 -19.89
C GLU A 42 -4.41 11.43 -18.97
N ARG A 43 -3.92 11.32 -17.73
CA ARG A 43 -4.34 10.29 -16.77
C ARG A 43 -5.36 10.83 -15.76
N THR A 44 -6.38 10.04 -15.44
CA THR A 44 -7.51 10.41 -14.57
C THR A 44 -7.58 9.60 -13.27
N ASP A 45 -6.56 8.80 -12.98
CA ASP A 45 -6.49 7.83 -11.87
C ASP A 45 -5.76 8.37 -10.64
N PHE A 46 -5.45 9.66 -10.59
CA PHE A 46 -4.85 10.27 -9.41
C PHE A 46 -5.90 10.77 -8.44
N ASP A 47 -5.58 10.65 -7.16
CA ASP A 47 -6.36 11.24 -6.07
C ASP A 47 -5.63 12.46 -5.52
N ARG A 48 -6.39 13.52 -5.23
CA ARG A 48 -5.94 14.70 -4.50
C ARG A 48 -6.47 14.61 -3.08
N LEU A 49 -5.56 14.67 -2.11
CA LEU A 49 -5.87 14.72 -0.69
C LEU A 49 -5.82 16.16 -0.20
N PHE A 50 -6.91 16.62 0.39
CA PHE A 50 -6.97 17.84 1.19
C PHE A 50 -6.95 17.44 2.66
N LEU A 51 -6.12 18.13 3.45
CA LEU A 51 -5.95 17.85 4.86
C LEU A 51 -5.94 19.17 5.63
N ASP A 52 -6.93 19.36 6.50
CA ASP A 52 -7.04 20.53 7.36
C ASP A 52 -6.70 20.11 8.79
N ILE A 53 -5.67 20.74 9.37
CA ILE A 53 -5.21 20.49 10.73
C ILE A 53 -5.34 21.78 11.54
N GLU A 54 -6.02 21.70 12.68
CA GLU A 54 -6.13 22.78 13.65
C GLU A 54 -5.38 22.38 14.93
N THR A 55 -4.38 23.19 15.31
CA THR A 55 -3.61 23.00 16.55
C THR A 55 -3.94 24.07 17.59
N ASP A 56 -3.55 23.83 18.83
CA ASP A 56 -3.73 24.75 19.95
C ASP A 56 -2.69 25.88 20.02
N GLY A 57 -1.71 25.90 19.11
CA GLY A 57 -0.63 26.88 19.05
C GLY A 57 0.64 26.47 19.81
N THR A 58 0.61 25.37 20.56
CA THR A 58 1.81 24.83 21.24
C THR A 58 2.83 24.29 20.22
N VAL A 59 2.33 23.75 19.11
CA VAL A 59 3.12 23.19 18.00
C VAL A 59 2.48 23.62 16.68
N THR A 60 3.31 23.86 15.65
CA THR A 60 2.81 24.22 14.32
C THR A 60 2.15 23.01 13.64
N PRO A 61 1.12 23.22 12.78
CA PRO A 61 0.48 22.11 12.06
C PRO A 61 1.45 21.30 11.19
N GLU A 62 2.45 21.95 10.60
CA GLU A 62 3.48 21.31 9.76
C GLU A 62 4.36 20.36 10.57
N GLU A 63 4.80 20.80 11.75
CA GLU A 63 5.64 19.99 12.62
C GLU A 63 4.87 18.77 13.17
N VAL A 64 3.61 18.97 13.56
CA VAL A 64 2.72 17.86 13.97
C VAL A 64 2.57 16.83 12.86
N PHE A 65 2.40 17.28 11.62
CA PHE A 65 2.27 16.39 10.46
C PHE A 65 3.55 15.57 10.23
N PHE A 66 4.71 16.21 10.35
CA PHE A 66 6.01 15.54 10.23
C PHE A 66 6.21 14.48 11.32
N GLN A 67 5.98 14.84 12.59
CA GLN A 67 6.10 13.92 13.72
C GLN A 67 5.15 12.71 13.56
N SER A 68 3.91 12.97 13.12
CA SER A 68 2.92 11.90 12.88
C SER A 68 3.38 10.93 11.79
N SER A 69 3.94 11.46 10.70
CA SER A 69 4.47 10.65 9.60
C SER A 69 5.67 9.81 10.04
N GLU A 70 6.56 10.38 10.85
CA GLU A 70 7.72 9.66 11.38
C GLU A 70 7.31 8.49 12.29
N ILE A 71 6.34 8.70 13.18
CA ILE A 71 5.77 7.65 14.04
C ILE A 71 5.15 6.54 13.18
N LEU A 72 4.39 6.90 12.15
CA LEU A 72 3.76 5.94 11.25
C LEU A 72 4.80 5.07 10.51
N ILE A 73 5.88 5.69 10.01
CA ILE A 73 6.98 4.98 9.35
C ILE A 73 7.67 4.03 10.32
N LYS A 74 7.93 4.45 11.56
CA LYS A 74 8.53 3.59 12.61
C LYS A 74 7.68 2.34 12.85
N HIS A 75 6.35 2.49 12.93
CA HIS A 75 5.45 1.35 13.08
C HIS A 75 5.44 0.42 11.86
N PHE A 76 5.40 0.96 10.64
CA PHE A 76 5.46 0.14 9.42
C PHE A 76 6.82 -0.55 9.23
N SER A 77 7.91 0.07 9.70
CA SER A 77 9.25 -0.53 9.66
C SER A 77 9.28 -1.85 10.44
N LEU A 78 8.67 -1.88 11.63
CA LEU A 78 8.54 -3.11 12.42
C LEU A 78 7.81 -4.21 11.64
N LEU A 79 6.70 -3.88 10.97
CA LEU A 79 5.98 -4.83 10.12
C LEU A 79 6.86 -5.34 8.96
N ALA A 80 7.55 -4.44 8.25
CA ALA A 80 8.43 -4.81 7.15
C ALA A 80 9.55 -5.78 7.59
N THR A 81 10.11 -5.60 8.79
CA THR A 81 11.11 -6.52 9.34
C THR A 81 10.51 -7.88 9.72
N ALA A 82 9.32 -7.90 10.33
CA ALA A 82 8.63 -9.15 10.65
C ALA A 82 8.31 -9.98 9.40
N PHE A 83 7.85 -9.34 8.33
CA PHE A 83 7.56 -10.01 7.06
C PHE A 83 8.82 -10.45 6.28
N LYS A 84 9.96 -9.78 6.48
CA LYS A 84 11.25 -10.26 5.96
C LYS A 84 11.74 -11.50 6.70
N ALA A 85 11.66 -11.51 8.03
CA ALA A 85 12.05 -12.66 8.84
C ALA A 85 11.21 -13.92 8.55
N SER A 86 9.95 -13.77 8.14
CA SER A 86 9.12 -14.89 7.70
C SER A 86 9.50 -15.46 6.33
N LYS A 87 10.12 -14.68 5.43
CA LYS A 87 10.57 -15.17 4.12
C LYS A 87 11.88 -15.98 4.19
N GLU A 88 12.68 -15.80 5.23
CA GLU A 88 13.91 -16.59 5.42
C GLU A 88 13.66 -17.99 6.02
N LYS A 89 12.43 -18.33 6.41
CA LYS A 89 12.10 -19.65 6.99
C LYS A 89 11.52 -20.68 6.02
N GLU A 90 11.31 -20.34 4.75
CA GLU A 90 10.84 -21.31 3.75
C GLU A 90 11.61 -21.22 2.42
N VAL A 91 12.86 -21.70 2.39
CA VAL A 91 13.41 -22.39 1.19
C VAL A 91 14.52 -23.38 1.58
N PRO A 92 14.30 -24.70 1.60
CA PRO A 92 15.32 -25.66 1.19
C PRO A 92 15.25 -25.77 -0.33
N GLU A 93 16.22 -25.14 -0.99
CA GLU A 93 16.45 -25.24 -2.42
C GLU A 93 17.29 -26.51 -2.68
N GLU A 94 16.70 -27.57 -3.25
CA GLU A 94 17.47 -28.66 -3.87
C GLU A 94 17.41 -28.52 -5.40
N LYS A 95 18.54 -28.07 -5.98
CA LYS A 95 18.74 -27.86 -7.41
C LYS A 95 19.20 -29.14 -8.13
N ALA A 96 18.36 -29.61 -9.07
CA ALA A 96 18.63 -30.04 -10.46
C ALA A 96 19.62 -31.21 -10.77
N PRO A 97 19.41 -31.94 -11.88
CA PRO A 97 20.05 -31.47 -13.12
C PRO A 97 19.23 -31.64 -14.42
N LYS A 98 19.47 -30.70 -15.35
CA LYS A 98 19.03 -30.71 -16.76
C LYS A 98 19.88 -31.67 -17.60
N LYS A 99 19.27 -32.37 -18.57
CA LYS A 99 19.92 -32.86 -19.81
C LYS A 99 18.99 -32.66 -21.02
N LYS A 100 19.51 -32.00 -22.06
CA LYS A 100 19.08 -32.03 -23.49
C LYS A 100 20.37 -32.18 -24.31
N PRO A 101 20.39 -32.89 -25.47
CA PRO A 101 19.84 -32.37 -26.74
C PRO A 101 19.16 -33.39 -27.69
N ALA A 102 18.59 -32.85 -28.79
CA ALA A 102 17.71 -33.38 -29.87
C ALA A 102 18.32 -34.51 -30.77
N PRO A 103 17.73 -35.02 -31.93
CA PRO A 103 16.55 -34.61 -32.74
C PRO A 103 15.67 -35.71 -33.43
N ALA A 104 14.56 -35.27 -34.04
CA ALA A 104 13.81 -35.76 -35.24
C ALA A 104 13.63 -37.27 -35.56
N LYS A 105 12.35 -37.72 -35.73
CA LYS A 105 11.81 -38.40 -36.95
C LYS A 105 10.32 -38.82 -36.82
N ALA A 106 9.58 -38.55 -37.91
CA ALA A 106 8.48 -39.33 -38.53
C ALA A 106 7.17 -39.61 -37.75
N ALA A 107 6.04 -39.05 -38.22
CA ALA A 107 4.97 -39.71 -39.03
C ALA A 107 3.80 -40.21 -38.14
N ALA A 108 2.50 -40.14 -38.45
CA ALA A 108 1.69 -39.67 -39.57
C ALA A 108 0.20 -39.69 -39.14
N SER A 109 -0.66 -38.86 -39.75
CA SER A 109 -2.08 -39.14 -40.16
C SER A 109 -2.81 -37.80 -40.39
N LYS A 110 -2.89 -37.31 -41.64
CA LYS A 110 -3.87 -37.55 -42.71
C LYS A 110 -5.27 -36.94 -42.49
N LYS A 111 -5.52 -35.89 -43.32
CA LYS A 111 -6.73 -35.57 -44.11
C LYS A 111 -8.04 -35.20 -43.39
N ALA A 112 -8.47 -33.94 -43.60
CA ALA A 112 -9.80 -33.62 -44.16
C ALA A 112 -9.90 -32.15 -44.64
N MET A 113 -10.14 -31.99 -45.95
CA MET A 113 -11.00 -31.00 -46.65
C MET A 113 -10.92 -29.51 -46.24
N THR A 114 -10.31 -28.63 -47.04
CA THR A 114 -10.87 -27.97 -48.25
C THR A 114 -12.27 -27.37 -48.05
N VAL A 115 -12.39 -26.03 -48.08
CA VAL A 115 -13.45 -25.29 -48.81
C VAL A 115 -13.27 -23.75 -48.68
N LYS A 116 -13.11 -23.12 -49.86
CA LYS A 116 -13.58 -21.80 -50.34
C LYS A 116 -13.08 -20.48 -49.71
N LYS A 117 -12.46 -19.71 -50.62
CA LYS A 117 -12.92 -18.43 -51.23
C LYS A 117 -12.13 -17.16 -50.86
N LYS A 118 -11.60 -16.54 -51.93
CA LYS A 118 -11.51 -15.09 -52.21
C LYS A 118 -10.57 -14.29 -51.27
N GLN A 119 -9.61 -13.49 -51.73
CA GLN A 119 -9.57 -12.62 -52.90
C GLN A 119 -8.12 -12.15 -53.15
N LYS A 120 -7.77 -12.00 -54.44
CA LYS A 120 -6.59 -11.28 -54.95
C LYS A 120 -6.65 -9.79 -54.61
N LYS A 121 -5.50 -9.18 -54.27
CA LYS A 121 -5.04 -7.88 -54.83
C LYS A 121 -3.50 -7.76 -54.69
N PRO A 122 -2.76 -7.33 -55.74
CA PRO A 122 -1.29 -7.26 -55.74
C PRO A 122 -0.75 -5.83 -55.52
N LYS A 123 0.59 -5.76 -55.35
CA LYS A 123 1.52 -4.60 -55.52
C LYS A 123 1.94 -3.86 -54.24
N LYS A 124 3.22 -4.00 -53.87
CA LYS A 124 4.31 -3.07 -54.27
C LYS A 124 5.68 -3.72 -54.03
N LYS A 125 6.48 -3.81 -55.10
CA LYS A 125 7.91 -4.13 -55.06
C LYS A 125 8.69 -2.85 -54.78
N SER A 126 9.77 -3.04 -54.03
CA SER A 126 10.90 -2.16 -53.82
C SER A 126 11.54 -1.65 -55.11
N LYS A 127 11.98 -0.40 -55.07
CA LYS A 127 13.30 0.06 -55.49
C LYS A 127 13.69 1.20 -54.58
#